data_AF-A0A2A8CZ71-F1
#
_entry.id   AF-A0A2A8CZ71-F1
#
_cell.length_a   1.000
_cell.length_b   1.000
_cell.length_c   1.000
_cell.angle_alpha   90.00
_cell.angle_beta   90.00
_cell.angle_gamma   90.00
#
_symmetry.space_group_name_H-M   'P 1'
#
loop_
_entity.id
_entity.type
_entity.pdbx_description
1 polymer ?
#
loop_
_entity_poly.entity_id
_entity_poly.type
_entity_poly.pdbx_seq_one_letter_code
_entity_poly.pdbx_strand_id
1 'polypeptide(L)'
;MAALTLVVLVVGGCEDGPSPDTHPGEFSSLLRVVAADASTQGDSTALYLRNDENPQLRTRMLALRIDFVRYDRRAGLVCMWRGGGMSRAGGYAHPLPATTPVPIDSVGEACYRTGPCTEVRIDSNWTQWTCP
;
A
#
# COMPACT_ATOMS: atom_id res chain seq x y z
N MET A 1 -10.70 -1.85 -52.95
CA MET A 1 -10.20 -2.55 -51.75
C MET A 1 -10.21 -1.54 -50.61
N ALA A 2 -11.25 -1.59 -49.77
CA ALA A 2 -11.39 -0.65 -48.65
C ALA A 2 -10.70 -1.24 -47.43
N ALA A 3 -9.67 -0.57 -46.92
CA ALA A 3 -8.99 -0.96 -45.70
C ALA A 3 -9.86 -0.57 -44.50
N LEU A 4 -10.35 -1.56 -43.78
CA LEU A 4 -11.07 -1.38 -42.52
C LEU A 4 -10.04 -0.99 -41.45
N THR A 5 -9.96 0.29 -41.12
CA THR A 5 -9.11 0.76 -40.01
C THR A 5 -9.78 0.37 -38.70
N LEU A 6 -9.21 -0.62 -38.02
CA LEU A 6 -9.63 -1.03 -36.68
C LEU A 6 -9.20 0.05 -35.68
N VAL A 7 -10.14 0.93 -35.30
CA VAL A 7 -9.93 1.87 -34.19
C VAL A 7 -10.10 1.07 -32.90
N VAL A 8 -8.99 0.69 -32.30
CA VAL A 8 -8.98 0.14 -30.94
C VAL A 8 -9.21 1.30 -29.97
N LEU A 9 -10.46 1.46 -29.50
CA LEU A 9 -10.74 2.26 -28.32
C LEU A 9 -10.10 1.57 -27.11
N VAL A 10 -8.93 2.06 -26.70
CA VAL A 10 -8.41 1.79 -25.36
C VAL A 10 -9.31 2.55 -24.40
N VAL A 11 -10.28 1.86 -23.82
CA VAL A 11 -11.05 2.37 -22.70
C VAL A 11 -10.05 2.55 -21.56
N GLY A 12 -9.59 3.78 -21.35
CA GLY A 12 -8.78 4.15 -20.21
C GLY A 12 -9.60 3.97 -18.95
N GLY A 13 -9.63 2.73 -18.42
CA GLY A 13 -10.04 2.49 -17.05
C GLY A 13 -9.16 3.36 -16.16
N CYS A 14 -9.76 4.02 -15.17
CA CYS A 14 -9.01 4.74 -14.14
C CYS A 14 -7.94 3.80 -13.62
N GLU A 15 -6.68 4.00 -14.04
CA GLU A 15 -5.63 3.04 -13.75
C GLU A 15 -5.50 2.95 -12.24
N ASP A 16 -5.92 1.81 -11.69
CA ASP A 16 -5.51 1.36 -10.38
C ASP A 16 -3.98 1.41 -10.42
N GLY A 17 -3.41 2.46 -9.83
CA GLY A 17 -1.95 2.63 -9.75
C GLY A 17 -1.25 1.39 -9.17
N PRO A 18 0.08 1.36 -9.16
CA PRO A 18 0.87 0.14 -8.98
C PRO A 18 0.37 -0.79 -7.87
N SER A 19 0.43 -2.09 -8.14
CA SER A 19 0.06 -3.13 -7.19
C SER A 19 1.25 -4.03 -6.86
N PRO A 20 1.31 -4.64 -5.66
CA PRO A 20 2.44 -5.47 -5.26
C PRO A 20 2.74 -6.66 -6.17
N ASP A 21 1.73 -7.23 -6.83
CA ASP A 21 1.85 -8.34 -7.78
C ASP A 21 2.45 -7.90 -9.13
N THR A 22 2.20 -6.66 -9.56
CA THR A 22 2.71 -6.12 -10.83
C THR A 22 4.02 -5.35 -10.67
N HIS A 23 4.29 -4.79 -9.50
CA HIS A 23 5.45 -3.95 -9.19
C HIS A 23 6.17 -4.40 -7.89
N PRO A 24 6.56 -5.68 -7.76
CA PRO A 24 7.07 -6.22 -6.50
C PRO A 24 8.37 -5.55 -6.04
N GLY A 25 9.21 -5.08 -6.98
CA GLY A 25 10.49 -4.44 -6.68
C GLY A 25 10.33 -3.07 -6.02
N GLU A 26 9.36 -2.29 -6.48
CA GLU A 26 9.02 -0.96 -6.00
C GLU A 26 8.43 -1.03 -4.59
N PHE A 27 7.49 -1.95 -4.36
CA PHE A 27 6.92 -2.20 -3.03
C PHE A 27 7.98 -2.73 -2.05
N SER A 28 8.85 -3.65 -2.48
CA SER A 28 9.97 -4.14 -1.67
C SER A 28 10.99 -3.04 -1.34
N SER A 29 11.21 -2.10 -2.26
CA SER A 29 12.05 -0.91 -2.05
C SER A 29 11.43 0.01 -0.98
N LEU A 30 10.12 0.24 -1.03
CA LEU A 30 9.41 1.01 -0.01
C LEU A 30 9.50 0.34 1.37
N LEU A 31 9.24 -0.97 1.46
CA LEU A 31 9.33 -1.72 2.72
C LEU A 31 10.72 -1.62 3.39
N ARG A 32 11.80 -1.64 2.60
CA ARG A 32 13.17 -1.47 3.13
C ARG A 32 13.38 -0.09 3.73
N VAL A 33 12.85 0.97 3.12
CA VAL A 33 12.94 2.33 3.68
C VAL A 33 12.14 2.43 4.98
N VAL A 34 10.93 1.86 5.01
CA VAL A 34 10.09 1.83 6.22
C VAL A 34 10.80 1.08 7.36
N ALA A 35 11.40 -0.08 7.07
CA ALA A 35 12.15 -0.84 8.06
C ALA A 35 13.40 -0.10 8.56
N ALA A 36 14.15 0.55 7.67
CA ALA A 36 15.32 1.34 8.03
C ALA A 36 14.94 2.55 8.90
N ASP A 37 13.89 3.30 8.53
CA ASP A 37 13.39 4.43 9.31
C ASP A 37 12.83 3.97 10.67
N ALA A 38 12.12 2.84 10.71
CA ALA A 38 11.69 2.26 11.97
C ALA A 38 12.86 1.87 12.88
N SER A 39 14.01 1.47 12.34
CA SER A 39 15.18 1.11 13.17
C SER A 39 15.89 2.32 13.79
N THR A 40 15.68 3.52 13.27
CA THR A 40 16.31 4.75 13.78
C THR A 40 15.40 5.51 14.76
N GLN A 41 14.10 5.24 14.75
CA GLN A 41 13.14 5.83 15.68
C GLN A 41 13.02 4.96 16.95
N GLY A 42 12.98 5.61 18.13
CA GLY A 42 12.84 4.93 19.43
C GLY A 42 11.60 4.04 19.57
N ASP A 43 11.41 3.39 20.72
CA ASP A 43 10.36 2.35 20.97
C ASP A 43 8.89 2.84 20.97
N SER A 44 8.50 3.65 19.98
CA SER A 44 7.09 3.91 19.71
C SER A 44 6.40 2.64 19.20
N THR A 45 5.15 2.45 19.59
CA THR A 45 4.34 1.30 19.19
C THR A 45 3.95 1.35 17.71
N ALA A 46 4.00 2.53 17.10
CA ALA A 46 3.71 2.72 15.69
C ALA A 46 4.58 3.83 15.11
N LEU A 47 4.95 3.64 13.85
CA LEU A 47 5.60 4.63 13.01
C LEU A 47 4.58 5.11 11.97
N TYR A 48 4.47 6.43 11.81
CA TYR A 48 3.66 7.06 10.77
C TYR A 48 4.59 7.81 9.84
N LEU A 49 4.41 7.60 8.55
CA LEU A 49 5.20 8.26 7.52
C LEU A 49 4.28 8.86 6.47
N ARG A 50 4.42 10.16 6.26
CA ARG A 50 3.71 10.89 5.21
C ARG A 50 4.66 11.20 4.06
N ASN A 51 4.11 11.27 2.84
CA ASN A 51 4.89 11.51 1.64
C ASN A 51 5.49 12.93 1.55
N ASP A 52 5.18 13.84 2.47
CA ASP A 52 5.71 15.20 2.55
C ASP A 52 6.84 15.37 3.56
N GLU A 53 7.00 14.44 4.52
CA GLU A 53 7.92 14.56 5.65
C GLU A 53 9.30 13.91 5.40
N ASN A 54 9.37 12.84 4.59
CA ASN A 54 10.62 12.10 4.32
C ASN A 54 10.95 12.11 2.81
N PRO A 55 12.01 12.82 2.35
CA PRO A 55 12.35 12.93 0.92
C PRO A 55 12.68 11.59 0.23
N GLN A 56 13.31 10.64 0.94
CA GLN A 56 13.63 9.32 0.38
C GLN A 56 12.37 8.47 0.19
N LEU A 57 11.40 8.64 1.10
CA LEU A 57 10.12 7.97 1.08
C LEU A 57 9.17 8.60 0.06
N ARG A 58 9.17 9.93 -0.04
CA ARG A 58 8.32 10.75 -0.93
C ARG A 58 8.34 10.24 -2.37
N THR A 59 9.53 10.12 -2.96
CA THR A 59 9.66 9.69 -4.36
C THR A 59 9.06 8.30 -4.60
N ARG A 60 9.26 7.37 -3.66
CA ARG A 60 8.73 6.00 -3.75
C ARG A 60 7.23 5.96 -3.55
N MET A 61 6.72 6.66 -2.54
CA MET A 61 5.30 6.74 -2.23
C MET A 61 4.52 7.39 -3.38
N LEU A 62 5.03 8.48 -3.95
CA LEU A 62 4.40 9.14 -5.10
C LEU A 62 4.39 8.23 -6.34
N ALA A 63 5.48 7.50 -6.61
CA ALA A 63 5.53 6.54 -7.72
C ALA A 63 4.48 5.42 -7.57
N LEU A 64 4.23 4.98 -6.33
CA LEU A 64 3.26 3.94 -6.00
C LEU A 64 1.83 4.47 -5.74
N ARG A 65 1.62 5.79 -5.83
CA ARG A 65 0.38 6.47 -5.42
C ARG A 65 -0.05 6.13 -3.99
N ILE A 66 0.92 6.03 -3.08
CA ILE A 66 0.73 5.90 -1.64
C ILE A 66 0.76 7.29 -1.00
N ASP A 67 -0.26 7.62 -0.22
CA ASP A 67 -0.39 8.90 0.47
C ASP A 67 0.25 8.86 1.86
N PHE A 68 0.07 7.75 2.58
CA PHE A 68 0.64 7.54 3.91
C PHE A 68 0.98 6.07 4.17
N VAL A 69 2.02 5.86 4.98
CA VAL A 69 2.42 4.55 5.48
C VAL A 69 2.34 4.55 7.01
N ARG A 70 1.77 3.49 7.57
CA ARG A 70 1.84 3.18 9.00
C ARG A 70 2.57 1.87 9.17
N TYR A 71 3.55 1.81 10.07
CA TYR A 71 4.10 0.56 10.56
C TYR A 71 3.69 0.33 12.01
N ASP A 72 2.86 -0.69 12.24
CA ASP A 72 2.50 -1.15 13.58
C ASP A 72 3.54 -2.14 14.07
N ARG A 73 4.35 -1.73 15.07
CA ARG A 73 5.43 -2.58 15.59
C ARG A 73 4.90 -3.73 16.45
N ARG A 74 3.71 -3.59 17.05
CA ARG A 74 3.09 -4.66 17.85
C ARG A 74 2.57 -5.76 16.95
N ALA A 75 1.97 -5.38 15.82
CA ALA A 75 1.47 -6.33 14.83
C ALA A 75 2.56 -6.78 13.84
N GLY A 76 3.69 -6.07 13.73
CA GLY A 76 4.67 -6.33 12.67
C GLY A 76 4.14 -6.02 11.27
N LEU A 77 3.17 -5.11 11.16
CA LEU A 77 2.40 -4.89 9.93
C LEU A 77 2.66 -3.49 9.36
N VAL A 78 3.01 -3.43 8.07
CA VAL A 78 3.05 -2.18 7.31
C VAL A 78 1.76 -2.02 6.55
N CYS A 79 1.09 -0.90 6.77
CA CYS A 79 -0.13 -0.49 6.10
C CYS A 79 0.16 0.71 5.20
N MET A 80 -0.06 0.54 3.90
CA MET A 80 0.16 1.56 2.87
C MET A 80 -1.19 2.02 2.34
N TRP A 81 -1.45 3.31 2.39
CA TRP A 81 -2.76 3.84 2.06
C TRP A 81 -2.74 4.68 0.78
N ARG A 82 -3.84 4.58 0.04
CA ARG A 82 -4.08 5.21 -1.26
C ARG A 82 -5.42 5.93 -1.24
N GLY A 83 -5.48 7.07 -1.91
CA GLY A 83 -6.72 7.77 -2.19
C GLY A 83 -7.14 8.72 -1.07
N GLY A 84 -6.23 9.53 -0.54
CA GLY A 84 -6.51 10.59 0.45
C GLY A 84 -7.37 11.77 -0.03
N GLY A 85 -8.33 11.55 -0.94
CA GLY A 85 -9.17 12.57 -1.57
C GLY A 85 -10.62 12.09 -1.83
N MET A 86 -11.26 12.53 -2.93
CA MET A 86 -12.65 12.18 -3.31
C MET A 86 -12.83 10.77 -3.93
N SER A 87 -11.78 9.94 -3.95
CA SER A 87 -11.80 8.57 -4.48
C SER A 87 -11.96 7.54 -3.37
N ARG A 88 -12.35 6.30 -3.70
CA ARG A 88 -12.35 5.18 -2.75
C ARG A 88 -11.02 5.10 -2.01
N ALA A 89 -11.06 5.09 -0.69
CA ALA A 89 -9.86 4.88 0.12
C ALA A 89 -9.47 3.40 0.05
N GLY A 90 -8.20 3.11 -0.19
CA GLY A 90 -7.73 1.74 -0.30
C GLY A 90 -6.27 1.62 0.10
N GLY A 91 -5.68 0.45 -0.10
CA GLY A 91 -4.29 0.25 0.25
C GLY A 91 -3.84 -1.19 0.30
N TYR A 92 -2.63 -1.37 0.83
CA TYR A 92 -1.94 -2.65 0.90
C TYR A 92 -1.27 -2.87 2.25
N ALA A 93 -1.37 -4.10 2.75
CA ALA A 93 -0.76 -4.54 3.99
C ALA A 93 0.31 -5.56 3.67
N HIS A 94 1.43 -5.44 4.37
CA HIS A 94 2.52 -6.40 4.30
C HIS A 94 3.11 -6.62 5.70
N PRO A 95 3.27 -7.87 6.15
CA PRO A 95 4.02 -8.14 7.36
C PRO A 95 5.48 -7.77 7.09
N LEU A 96 6.06 -6.84 7.85
CA LEU A 96 7.51 -6.83 7.93
C LEU A 96 7.95 -8.11 8.68
N PRO A 97 9.18 -8.59 8.48
CA PRO A 97 9.68 -9.72 9.25
C PRO A 97 9.71 -9.36 10.75
N ALA A 98 8.59 -9.65 11.40
CA ALA A 98 8.38 -9.76 12.82
C ALA A 98 7.84 -11.18 13.04
N THR A 99 8.08 -11.73 14.22
CA THR A 99 8.06 -13.16 14.56
C THR A 99 6.75 -13.92 14.32
N THR A 100 5.66 -13.26 13.90
CA THR A 100 4.34 -13.89 13.75
C THR A 100 3.56 -13.32 12.55
N PRO A 101 3.00 -14.16 11.66
CA PRO A 101 2.10 -13.72 10.60
C PRO A 101 0.84 -13.04 11.17
N VAL A 102 0.38 -11.96 10.53
CA VAL A 102 -0.85 -11.26 10.93
C VAL A 102 -2.07 -11.89 10.25
N PRO A 103 -3.09 -12.32 11.02
CA PRO A 103 -4.37 -12.77 10.45
C PRO A 103 -5.02 -11.68 9.58
N ILE A 104 -5.70 -12.07 8.50
CA ILE A 104 -6.29 -11.10 7.54
C ILE A 104 -7.34 -10.19 8.19
N ASP A 105 -8.17 -10.76 9.06
CA ASP A 105 -9.19 -10.07 9.84
C ASP A 105 -8.61 -9.06 10.82
N SER A 106 -7.33 -9.20 11.19
CA SER A 106 -6.62 -8.26 12.07
C SER A 106 -6.06 -7.04 11.33
N VAL A 107 -6.06 -7.03 9.99
CA VAL A 107 -5.54 -5.90 9.20
C VAL A 107 -6.40 -4.65 9.40
N GLY A 108 -7.70 -4.79 9.69
CA GLY A 108 -8.60 -3.64 9.93
C GLY A 108 -8.21 -2.82 11.13
N GLU A 109 -8.06 -3.50 12.26
CA GLU A 109 -7.62 -2.91 13.52
C GLU A 109 -6.16 -2.42 13.40
N ALA A 110 -5.27 -3.26 12.85
CA ALA A 110 -3.86 -2.95 12.72
C ALA A 110 -3.54 -1.89 11.64
N CYS A 111 -4.46 -1.54 10.76
CA CYS A 111 -4.28 -0.44 9.81
C CYS A 111 -5.08 0.81 10.18
N TYR A 112 -5.81 0.83 11.30
CA TYR A 112 -6.75 1.90 11.66
C TYR A 112 -7.74 2.23 10.53
N ARG A 113 -8.28 1.20 9.88
CA ARG A 113 -9.29 1.40 8.84
C ARG A 113 -10.63 1.75 9.50
N THR A 114 -11.27 2.80 9.00
CA THR A 114 -12.61 3.22 9.46
C THR A 114 -13.65 2.86 8.39
N GLY A 115 -14.75 2.22 8.80
CA GLY A 115 -15.83 1.82 7.90
C GLY A 115 -15.70 0.41 7.28
N PRO A 116 -16.68 -0.02 6.47
CA PRO A 116 -16.72 -1.36 5.91
C PRO A 116 -15.76 -1.49 4.72
N CYS A 117 -14.52 -1.92 4.96
CA CYS A 117 -13.55 -2.17 3.90
C CYS A 117 -13.58 -3.64 3.47
N THR A 118 -13.49 -3.90 2.17
CA THR A 118 -13.29 -5.23 1.60
C THR A 118 -11.80 -5.56 1.57
N GLU A 119 -11.45 -6.80 1.89
CA GLU A 119 -10.06 -7.29 1.86
C GLU A 119 -9.90 -8.42 0.86
N VAL A 120 -8.81 -8.38 0.11
CA VAL A 120 -8.43 -9.41 -0.84
C VAL A 120 -6.98 -9.77 -0.62
N ARG A 121 -6.70 -11.05 -0.40
CA ARG A 121 -5.34 -11.55 -0.32
C ARG A 121 -4.75 -11.61 -1.73
N ILE A 122 -3.62 -10.92 -1.93
CA ILE A 122 -2.86 -10.97 -3.19
C ILE A 122 -1.97 -12.22 -3.17
N ASP A 123 -1.21 -12.42 -2.10
CA ASP A 123 -0.36 -13.59 -1.87
C ASP A 123 -0.20 -13.89 -0.37
N SER A 124 0.77 -14.73 0.02
CA SER A 124 1.01 -15.08 1.43
C SER A 124 1.36 -13.90 2.33
N ASN A 125 1.85 -12.79 1.78
CA ASN A 125 2.34 -11.63 2.50
C ASN A 125 1.55 -10.35 2.18
N TRP A 126 0.93 -10.24 1.01
CA TRP A 126 0.22 -9.04 0.59
C TRP A 126 -1.29 -9.19 0.74
N THR A 127 -1.89 -8.18 1.38
CA THR A 127 -3.35 -8.02 1.44
C THR A 127 -3.72 -6.66 0.88
N GLN A 128 -4.63 -6.60 -0.09
CA GLN A 128 -5.24 -5.37 -0.56
C GLN A 128 -6.51 -5.08 0.22
N TRP A 129 -6.79 -3.81 0.48
CA TRP A 129 -8.12 -3.39 0.94
C TRP A 129 -8.66 -2.23 0.13
N THR A 130 -9.99 -2.17 0.07
CA THR A 130 -10.73 -1.07 -0.54
C THR A 130 -11.95 -0.75 0.32
N CYS A 131 -12.11 0.50 0.68
CA CYS A 131 -13.24 1.04 1.43
C CYS A 131 -14.16 1.83 0.48
N PRO A 132 -15.49 1.83 0.72
CA PRO A 132 -16.47 2.51 -0.13
C PRO A 132 -16.31 4.03 -0.14
#